data_AF-A0A916CK05-F1
#
_entry.id   AF-A0A916CK05-F1
#
_cell.length_a   1.000
_cell.length_b   1.000
_cell.length_c   1.000
_cell.angle_alpha   90.00
_cell.angle_beta   90.00
_cell.angle_gamma   90.00
#
_symmetry.space_group_name_H-M   'P 1'
#
loop_
_entity.id
_entity.type
_entity.pdbx_description
1 polymer ?
#
loop_
_entity_poly.entity_id
_entity_poly.type
_entity_poly.pdbx_seq_one_letter_code
_entity_poly.pdbx_strand_id
1 'polypeptide(L)'
;DVVGCLLRAIESDKTGIFNVAGDGVLTIHEIAARLGKRCLVLPPGLLRLALRLLKALGLTQYGPEQLDFLRYRPVLDNTRLKRDFGYVPQLTSAQAFDLYLQSHRHGA
;
A
#
# COMPACT_ATOMS: atom_id res chain seq x y z
N ASP A 1 -13.39 5.93 -2.12
CA ASP A 1 -13.86 4.94 -1.12
C ASP A 1 -13.82 5.41 0.33
N VAL A 2 -12.66 5.84 0.88
CA VAL A 2 -12.57 6.26 2.30
C VAL A 2 -13.65 7.27 2.70
N VAL A 3 -13.84 8.33 1.92
CA VAL A 3 -14.92 9.32 2.14
C VAL A 3 -16.30 8.66 2.12
N GLY A 4 -16.56 7.75 1.18
CA GLY A 4 -17.83 7.02 1.11
C GLY A 4 -18.06 6.12 2.32
N CYS A 5 -17.01 5.48 2.85
CA CYS A 5 -17.09 4.74 4.11
C CYS A 5 -17.41 5.67 5.28
N LEU A 6 -16.78 6.86 5.37
CA LEU A 6 -17.03 7.83 6.43
C LEU A 6 -18.47 8.36 6.39
N LEU A 7 -18.96 8.71 5.20
CA LEU A 7 -20.36 9.13 5.02
C LEU A 7 -21.32 8.03 5.47
N ARG A 8 -21.10 6.78 5.03
CA ARG A 8 -21.91 5.65 5.46
C ARG A 8 -21.81 5.38 6.97
N ALA A 9 -20.65 5.60 7.59
CA ALA A 9 -20.49 5.46 9.03
C ALA A 9 -21.26 6.52 9.82
N ILE A 10 -21.43 7.72 9.27
CA ILE A 10 -22.27 8.77 9.88
C ILE A 10 -23.76 8.44 9.72
N GLU A 11 -24.14 7.82 8.60
CA GLU A 11 -25.53 7.48 8.27
C GLU A 11 -25.99 6.11 8.81
N SER A 12 -25.13 5.36 9.50
CA SER A 12 -25.48 4.02 10.01
C SER A 12 -24.96 3.77 11.42
N ASP A 13 -25.63 2.89 12.16
CA ASP A 13 -25.23 2.49 13.51
C ASP A 13 -24.10 1.42 13.53
N LYS A 14 -23.45 1.18 12.38
CA LYS A 14 -22.45 0.12 12.25
C LYS A 14 -21.13 0.54 12.87
N THR A 15 -20.68 -0.20 13.88
CA THR A 15 -19.43 0.03 14.58
C THR A 15 -18.46 -1.13 14.39
N GLY A 16 -17.15 -0.86 14.54
CA GLY A 16 -16.10 -1.87 14.47
C GLY A 16 -14.88 -1.44 13.66
N ILE A 17 -13.92 -2.36 13.57
CA ILE A 17 -12.68 -2.17 12.82
C ILE A 17 -12.83 -2.85 11.46
N PHE A 18 -12.68 -2.06 10.40
CA PHE A 18 -12.80 -2.51 9.02
C PHE A 18 -11.59 -2.07 8.20
N ASN A 19 -11.09 -2.96 7.34
CA ASN A 19 -10.07 -2.59 6.38
C ASN A 19 -10.71 -1.96 5.15
N VAL A 20 -10.34 -0.72 4.85
CA VAL A 20 -10.76 -0.03 3.63
C VAL A 20 -9.70 -0.26 2.55
N ALA A 21 -9.95 -1.24 1.69
CA ALA A 21 -9.08 -1.60 0.57
C ALA A 21 -9.91 -2.14 -0.59
N GLY A 22 -9.44 -1.94 -1.82
CA GLY A 22 -10.01 -2.58 -3.00
C GLY A 22 -9.74 -4.08 -3.02
N ASP A 23 -10.47 -4.81 -3.87
CA ASP A 23 -10.23 -6.25 -4.03
C ASP A 23 -8.86 -6.54 -4.65
N GLY A 24 -8.27 -7.65 -4.21
CA GLY A 24 -6.96 -8.10 -4.65
C GLY A 24 -5.80 -7.29 -4.06
N VAL A 25 -4.59 -7.71 -4.41
CA VAL A 25 -3.33 -7.11 -3.96
C VAL A 25 -2.41 -6.90 -5.15
N LEU A 26 -1.52 -5.92 -5.06
CA LEU A 26 -0.43 -5.75 -6.02
C LEU A 26 0.91 -6.10 -5.36
N THR A 27 1.67 -6.95 -6.04
CA THR A 27 3.07 -7.22 -5.73
C THR A 27 3.97 -6.08 -6.20
N ILE A 28 5.19 -6.00 -5.64
CA ILE A 28 6.19 -5.01 -6.08
C ILE A 28 6.53 -5.21 -7.57
N HIS A 29 6.59 -6.44 -8.05
CA HIS A 29 6.88 -6.73 -9.44
C HIS A 29 5.77 -6.24 -10.39
N GLU A 30 4.50 -6.41 -10.01
CA GLU A 30 3.36 -5.89 -10.76
C GLU A 30 3.29 -4.37 -10.77
N ILE A 31 3.64 -3.73 -9.65
CA ILE A 31 3.78 -2.27 -9.54
C ILE A 31 4.90 -1.79 -10.47
N ALA A 32 6.08 -2.43 -10.41
CA ALA A 32 7.23 -2.07 -11.23
C ALA A 32 6.93 -2.23 -12.72
N ALA A 33 6.27 -3.31 -13.12
CA ALA A 33 5.85 -3.55 -14.49
C ALA A 33 4.90 -2.44 -15.00
N ARG A 34 3.90 -2.06 -14.21
CA ARG A 34 2.97 -0.95 -14.55
C ARG A 34 3.66 0.41 -14.63
N LEU A 35 4.70 0.61 -13.83
CA LEU A 35 5.55 1.81 -13.85
C LEU A 35 6.59 1.81 -14.99
N GLY A 36 6.77 0.70 -15.72
CA GLY A 36 7.86 0.54 -16.67
C GLY A 36 9.25 0.54 -16.02
N LYS A 37 9.35 0.16 -14.75
CA LYS A 37 10.61 0.15 -13.97
C LYS A 37 11.11 -1.27 -13.76
N ARG A 38 12.44 -1.42 -13.69
CA ARG A 38 13.08 -2.70 -13.33
C ARG A 38 13.10 -2.84 -11.81
N CYS A 39 12.78 -4.03 -11.31
CA CYS A 39 12.88 -4.35 -9.88
C CYS A 39 14.27 -4.91 -9.57
N LEU A 40 15.00 -4.28 -8.64
CA LEU A 40 16.27 -4.79 -8.13
C LEU A 40 16.01 -5.56 -6.82
N VAL A 41 16.33 -6.85 -6.82
CA VAL A 41 16.16 -7.71 -5.64
C VAL A 41 17.51 -7.85 -4.93
N LEU A 42 17.59 -7.32 -3.71
CA LEU A 42 18.80 -7.33 -2.90
C LEU A 42 18.64 -8.25 -1.67
N PRO A 43 19.71 -8.93 -1.23
CA PRO A 43 19.68 -9.68 0.03
C PRO A 43 19.34 -8.77 1.22
N PRO A 44 18.41 -9.16 2.12
CA PRO A 44 18.01 -8.33 3.24
C PRO A 44 19.17 -7.93 4.18
N GLY A 45 20.15 -8.80 4.37
CA GLY A 45 21.32 -8.52 5.22
C GLY A 45 22.18 -7.39 4.66
N LEU A 46 22.39 -7.37 3.34
CA LEU A 46 23.12 -6.31 2.65
C LEU A 46 22.41 -4.96 2.82
N LEU A 47 21.09 -4.94 2.60
CA LEU A 47 20.30 -3.72 2.71
C LEU A 47 20.23 -3.21 4.15
N ARG A 48 20.15 -4.12 5.14
CA ARG A 48 20.19 -3.79 6.56
C ARG A 48 21.52 -3.16 6.97
N LEU A 49 22.65 -3.69 6.49
CA LEU A 49 23.98 -3.11 6.75
C LEU A 49 24.13 -1.73 6.11
N ALA A 50 23.72 -1.59 4.85
CA ALA A 50 23.77 -0.33 4.13
C ALA A 50 22.95 0.76 4.85
N LEU A 51 21.70 0.47 5.23
CA LEU A 51 20.85 1.41 5.96
C LEU A 51 21.43 1.80 7.33
N ARG A 52 22.07 0.86 8.05
CA ARG A 52 22.75 1.16 9.32
C ARG A 52 23.88 2.17 9.14
N LEU A 53 24.72 1.97 8.13
CA LEU A 53 25.85 2.86 7.85
C LEU A 53 25.37 4.24 7.37
N LEU A 54 24.45 4.27 6.41
CA LEU A 54 23.90 5.53 5.88
C LEU A 54 23.22 6.36 6.97
N LYS A 55 22.48 5.71 7.89
CA LYS A 55 21.83 6.40 9.02
C LYS A 55 22.85 6.95 10.01
N ALA A 56 23.89 6.17 10.35
CA ALA A 56 24.97 6.63 11.23
C ALA A 56 25.73 7.83 10.66
N LEU A 57 25.84 7.93 9.33
CA LEU A 57 26.46 9.06 8.63
C LEU A 57 25.51 10.24 8.38
N GLY A 58 24.24 10.15 8.79
CA GLY A 58 23.23 11.19 8.54
C GLY A 58 22.80 11.33 7.08
N LEU A 59 23.11 10.35 6.21
CA LEU A 59 22.81 10.37 4.77
C LEU A 59 21.41 9.83 4.44
N THR A 60 20.71 9.26 5.42
CA THR A 60 19.32 8.84 5.27
C THR A 60 18.58 8.94 6.59
N GLN A 61 17.28 9.25 6.52
CA GLN A 61 16.36 9.17 7.66
C GLN A 61 15.93 7.72 7.97
N TYR A 62 16.18 6.78 7.04
CA TYR A 62 15.68 5.42 7.10
C TYR A 62 16.69 4.47 7.73
N GLY A 63 16.28 3.80 8.81
CA GLY A 63 17.10 2.78 9.46
C GLY A 63 16.73 1.35 9.06
N PRO A 64 17.51 0.36 9.52
CA PRO A 64 17.25 -1.05 9.26
C PRO A 64 15.85 -1.52 9.68
N GLU A 65 15.23 -0.86 10.65
CA GLU A 65 13.89 -1.15 11.17
C GLU A 65 12.78 -1.05 10.13
N GLN A 66 12.94 -0.20 9.11
CA GLN A 66 11.93 -0.03 8.06
C GLN A 66 11.92 -1.19 7.07
N LEU A 67 13.01 -1.97 7.01
CA LEU A 67 13.16 -3.02 6.03
C LEU A 67 12.14 -4.14 6.23
N ASP A 68 11.80 -4.47 7.47
CA ASP A 68 10.88 -5.56 7.76
C ASP A 68 9.44 -5.22 7.31
N PHE A 69 9.04 -3.95 7.33
CA PHE A 69 7.76 -3.51 6.74
C PHE A 69 7.72 -3.67 5.22
N LEU A 70 8.83 -3.38 4.54
CA LEU A 70 8.94 -3.58 3.08
C LEU A 70 9.01 -5.06 2.70
N ARG A 71 9.61 -5.89 3.56
CA ARG A 71 9.73 -7.34 3.37
C ARG A 71 8.41 -8.05 3.62
N TYR A 72 7.73 -7.68 4.71
CA TYR A 72 6.47 -8.27 5.16
C TYR A 72 5.36 -7.24 5.04
N ARG A 73 5.10 -6.82 3.79
CA ARG A 73 4.09 -5.79 3.52
C ARG A 73 2.72 -6.29 3.96
N PRO A 74 2.01 -5.54 4.82
CA PRO A 74 0.65 -5.89 5.17
C PRO A 74 -0.24 -5.80 3.93
N VAL A 75 -1.08 -6.80 3.74
CA VAL A 75 -2.19 -6.79 2.79
C VAL A 75 -3.49 -6.81 3.58
N LEU A 76 -4.54 -6.24 3.00
CA LEU A 76 -5.79 -5.98 3.69
C LEU A 76 -6.90 -6.87 3.12
N ASP A 77 -7.58 -7.61 4.00
CA ASP A 77 -8.83 -8.30 3.66
C ASP A 77 -10.02 -7.37 3.92
N ASN A 78 -10.79 -7.08 2.86
CA ASN A 78 -11.96 -6.22 2.90
C ASN A 78 -13.28 -6.99 3.05
N THR A 79 -13.26 -8.29 3.30
CA THR A 79 -14.47 -9.14 3.40
C THR A 79 -15.46 -8.58 4.42
N ARG A 80 -14.99 -8.17 5.60
CA ARG A 80 -15.85 -7.56 6.63
C ARG A 80 -16.39 -6.19 6.22
N LEU A 81 -15.64 -5.41 5.44
CA LEU A 81 -16.12 -4.13 4.91
C LEU A 81 -17.32 -4.34 3.98
N LYS A 82 -17.24 -5.34 3.10
CA LYS A 82 -18.30 -5.65 2.13
C LYS A 82 -19.50 -6.34 2.79
N ARG A 83 -19.25 -7.35 3.62
CA ARG A 83 -20.29 -8.18 4.24
C ARG A 83 -20.95 -7.52 5.45
N ASP A 84 -20.15 -7.05 6.41
CA ASP A 84 -20.66 -6.60 7.70
C ASP A 84 -20.95 -5.09 7.67
N PHE A 85 -20.00 -4.29 7.17
CA PHE A 85 -20.19 -2.84 7.03
C PHE A 85 -21.10 -2.49 5.84
N GLY A 86 -21.10 -3.30 4.79
CA GLY A 86 -21.99 -3.17 3.63
C GLY A 86 -21.47 -2.22 2.55
N TYR A 87 -20.21 -1.77 2.63
CA TYR A 87 -19.60 -0.90 1.62
C TYR A 87 -18.72 -1.71 0.68
N VAL A 88 -19.01 -1.60 -0.62
CA VAL A 88 -18.20 -2.22 -1.68
C VAL A 88 -17.36 -1.12 -2.33
N PRO A 89 -16.01 -1.21 -2.23
CA PRO A 89 -15.13 -0.27 -2.90
C PRO A 89 -15.37 -0.24 -4.41
N GLN A 90 -15.29 0.95 -5.01
CA GLN A 90 -15.59 1.14 -6.43
C GLN A 90 -14.53 0.53 -7.35
N LEU A 91 -13.28 0.47 -6.88
CA LEU A 91 -12.14 -0.02 -7.65
C LEU A 91 -11.42 -1.14 -6.90
N THR A 92 -10.91 -2.11 -7.65
CA THR A 92 -9.91 -3.06 -7.16
C THR A 92 -8.60 -2.34 -6.82
N SER A 93 -7.73 -2.98 -6.03
CA SER A 93 -6.39 -2.44 -5.73
C SER A 93 -5.59 -2.15 -7.00
N ALA A 94 -5.75 -2.97 -8.04
CA ALA A 94 -5.11 -2.77 -9.33
C ALA A 94 -5.67 -1.54 -10.06
N GLN A 95 -6.99 -1.42 -10.19
CA GLN A 95 -7.63 -0.29 -10.87
C GLN A 95 -7.36 1.05 -10.18
N ALA A 96 -7.36 1.07 -8.84
CA ALA A 96 -7.02 2.26 -8.07
C ALA A 96 -5.58 2.72 -8.35
N PHE A 97 -4.64 1.77 -8.45
CA PHE A 97 -3.26 2.08 -8.82
C PHE A 97 -3.14 2.56 -10.27
N ASP A 98 -3.85 1.95 -11.21
CA ASP A 98 -3.85 2.38 -12.61
C ASP A 98 -4.43 3.80 -12.77
N LEU A 99 -5.48 4.14 -12.02
CA LEU A 99 -6.04 5.51 -11.96
C LEU A 99 -5.04 6.52 -11.37
N TYR A 100 -4.30 6.12 -10.33
CA TYR A 100 -3.21 6.93 -9.79
C TYR A 100 -2.13 7.19 -10.84
N LEU A 101 -1.71 6.17 -11.59
CA LEU A 101 -0.74 6.34 -12.66
C LEU A 101 -1.25 7.30 -13.73
N GLN A 102 -2.51 7.20 -14.15
CA GLN A 102 -3.09 8.10 -15.15
C GLN A 102 -3.06 9.57 -14.70
N SER A 103 -3.35 9.85 -13.43
CA SER A 103 -3.31 11.23 -12.89
C SER A 103 -1.90 11.78 -12.67
N HIS A 104 -0.88 10.92 -12.59
CA HIS A 104 0.51 11.32 -12.27
C HIS A 104 1.50 11.11 -13.45
N ARG A 105 1.02 10.69 -14.63
CA ARG A 105 1.84 10.51 -15.84
C ARG A 105 2.38 11.79 -16.46
N HIS A 106 2.04 12.96 -15.92
CA HIS A 106 2.52 14.27 -16.38
C HIS A 106 3.69 14.85 -15.56
N GLY A 107 4.23 14.12 -14.59
CA GLY A 107 5.43 14.52 -13.84
C GLY A 107 6.64 13.66 -14.18
N ALA A 108 7.28 13.95 -15.32
CA ALA A 108 8.64 13.51 -15.64
C ALA A 108 9.51 14.76 -15.83
#